data_AF-A0A1Z4R237-F1
#
_entry.id   AF-A0A1Z4R237-F1
#
_cell.length_a   1.000
_cell.length_b   1.000
_cell.length_c   1.000
_cell.angle_alpha   90.00
_cell.angle_beta   90.00
_cell.angle_gamma   90.00
#
_symmetry.space_group_name_H-M   'P 1'
#
loop_
_entity.id
_entity.type
_entity.pdbx_description
1 polymer ?
#
loop_
_entity_poly.entity_id
_entity_poly.type
_entity_poly.pdbx_seq_one_letter_code
_entity_poly.pdbx_strand_id
1 'polypeptide(L)' 'MRDISAFRQTQPVQAKIPTTLETLVQATFWHSNAQGKIELVADKPPTQVQQELTCAAIPIS' A
#
# COMPACT_ATOMS: atom_id res chain seq x y z
N MET A 1 21.69 7.49 -18.19
CA MET A 1 20.36 7.03 -17.71
C MET A 1 20.50 5.59 -17.27
N ARG A 2 19.87 5.18 -16.15
CA ARG A 2 19.88 3.76 -15.73
C ARG A 2 18.77 3.02 -16.48
N ASP A 3 19.14 2.01 -17.25
CA ASP A 3 18.19 1.17 -17.95
C ASP A 3 17.52 0.20 -16.96
N ILE A 4 16.20 0.30 -16.87
CA ILE A 4 15.35 -0.55 -16.00
C ILE A 4 14.36 -1.38 -16.81
N SER A 5 14.53 -1.44 -18.14
CA SER A 5 13.64 -2.15 -19.06
C SER A 5 13.48 -3.64 -18.69
N ALA A 6 14.53 -4.28 -18.18
CA ALA A 6 14.50 -5.66 -17.69
C ALA A 6 13.52 -5.92 -16.53
N PHE A 7 13.14 -4.87 -15.78
CA PHE A 7 12.20 -4.98 -14.65
C PHE A 7 10.77 -4.57 -15.02
N ARG A 8 10.56 -4.06 -16.24
CA ARG A 8 9.22 -3.74 -16.76
C ARG A 8 8.54 -5.00 -17.29
N GLN A 9 8.40 -6.03 -16.46
CA GLN A 9 7.46 -7.09 -16.76
C GLN A 9 6.04 -6.53 -16.55
N THR A 10 5.41 -6.09 -17.63
CA THR A 10 4.03 -5.62 -17.70
C THR A 10 3.02 -6.76 -17.83
N GLN A 11 3.47 -8.01 -17.71
CA GLN A 11 2.55 -9.14 -17.61
C GLN A 11 1.65 -8.88 -16.39
N PRO A 12 0.32 -8.94 -16.52
CA PRO A 12 -0.56 -8.85 -15.38
C PRO A 12 -0.26 -10.07 -14.51
N VAL A 13 0.64 -9.90 -13.54
CA VAL A 13 0.73 -10.81 -12.41
C VAL A 13 -0.58 -10.62 -11.68
N GLN A 14 -1.58 -11.42 -12.06
CA GLN A 14 -2.79 -11.54 -11.30
C GLN A 14 -2.40 -12.31 -10.05
N ALA A 15 -1.87 -11.58 -9.07
CA ALA A 15 -1.64 -12.08 -7.74
C ALA A 15 -3.00 -12.57 -7.24
N LYS A 16 -3.18 -13.90 -7.21
CA LYS A 16 -4.31 -14.50 -6.51
C LYS A 16 -4.02 -14.29 -5.04
N ILE A 17 -4.52 -13.18 -4.49
CA ILE A 17 -4.58 -13.00 -3.05
C ILE A 17 -5.43 -14.16 -2.55
N PRO A 18 -4.87 -15.11 -1.78
CA PRO A 18 -5.69 -16.14 -1.18
C PRO A 18 -6.78 -15.43 -0.40
N THR A 19 -8.04 -15.80 -0.60
CA THR A 19 -9.15 -15.25 0.18
C THR A 19 -9.03 -15.77 1.61
N THR A 20 -8.07 -15.27 2.37
CA THR A 20 -7.96 -15.54 3.79
C THR A 20 -9.08 -14.76 4.49
N LEU A 21 -9.66 -15.37 5.52
CA LEU A 21 -10.66 -14.76 6.41
C LEU A 21 -10.04 -13.69 7.32
N GLU A 22 -8.93 -13.10 6.92
CA GLU A 22 -8.16 -12.15 7.71
C GLU A 22 -8.63 -10.73 7.39
N THR A 23 -8.82 -9.94 8.44
CA THR A 23 -9.17 -8.53 8.28
C THR A 23 -7.97 -7.79 7.71
N LEU A 24 -8.07 -7.33 6.46
CA LEU A 24 -7.05 -6.48 5.86
C LEU A 24 -6.99 -5.14 6.62
N VAL A 25 -5.80 -4.78 7.09
CA VAL A 25 -5.54 -3.51 7.78
C VAL A 25 -4.57 -2.65 6.97
N GLN A 26 -4.76 -1.34 6.98
CA GLN A 26 -3.87 -0.41 6.29
C GLN A 26 -2.60 -0.18 7.13
N ALA A 27 -1.43 -0.31 6.50
CA ALA A 27 -0.17 0.05 7.14
C ALA A 27 -0.06 1.57 7.29
N THR A 28 0.41 2.03 8.45
CA THR A 28 0.61 3.46 8.74
C THR A 28 2.07 3.87 8.61
N PHE A 29 2.99 2.92 8.80
CA PHE A 29 4.42 3.15 8.75
C PHE A 29 5.17 1.98 8.13
N TRP A 30 6.38 2.23 7.63
CA TRP A 30 7.29 1.21 7.13
C TRP A 30 8.72 1.55 7.53
N HIS A 31 9.52 0.53 7.83
CA HIS A 31 10.96 0.69 8.04
C HIS A 31 11.73 -0.50 7.50
N SER A 32 13.04 -0.32 7.29
CA SER A 32 13.96 -1.42 7.05
C SER A 32 14.47 -1.98 8.38
N ASN A 33 14.40 -3.29 8.56
CA ASN A 33 15.02 -3.94 9.70
C ASN A 33 16.55 -4.09 9.52
N ALA A 34 17.24 -4.56 10.55
CA ALA A 34 18.70 -4.74 10.53
C ALA A 34 19.20 -5.75 9.48
N GLN A 35 18.30 -6.57 8.91
CA GLN A 35 18.59 -7.53 7.85
C GLN A 35 18.32 -6.97 6.45
N GLY A 36 17.91 -5.70 6.35
CA GLY A 36 17.58 -5.03 5.08
C GLY A 36 16.21 -5.40 4.51
N LYS A 37 15.32 -6.01 5.30
CA LYS A 37 13.94 -6.30 4.87
C LYS A 37 13.02 -5.15 5.23
N ILE A 38 12.01 -4.93 4.39
CA ILE A 38 10.95 -3.95 4.66
C ILE A 38 9.90 -4.61 5.56
N GLU A 39 9.59 -3.96 6.67
CA GLU A 39 8.50 -4.32 7.57
C GLU A 39 7.42 -3.24 7.51
N LEU A 40 6.17 -3.68 7.32
CA LEU A 40 4.98 -2.81 7.35
C LEU A 40 4.41 -2.83 8.76
N VAL A 41 4.28 -1.65 9.36
CA VAL A 41 3.69 -1.48 10.69
C VAL A 41 2.28 -0.94 10.52
N ALA A 42 1.30 -1.73 10.97
CA ALA A 42 -0.08 -1.30 11.10
C ALA A 42 -0.34 -1.04 12.59
N ASP A 43 -0.45 0.23 12.97
CA ASP A 43 -1.06 0.56 14.25
C ASP A 43 -2.52 0.12 14.24
N LYS A 44 -3.10 -0.12 15.43
CA LYS A 44 -4.53 -0.44 15.51
C LYS A 44 -5.30 0.67 14.78
N PRO A 45 -6.24 0.32 13.89
CA PRO A 45 -7.10 1.34 13.30
C PRO A 45 -7.73 2.10 14.47
N PRO A 46 -7.73 3.45 14.46
CA PRO A 46 -8.48 4.19 15.46
C PRO A 46 -9.89 3.63 15.43
N THR A 47 -10.42 3.24 16.61
CA THR A 47 -11.74 2.65 16.76
C THR A 47 -12.76 3.49 15.98
N GLN A 48 -13.10 3.02 14.78
CA GLN A 48 -14.17 3.50 13.91
C GLN A 48 -14.36 5.03 13.87
N VAL A 49 -13.32 5.79 13.55
CA VAL A 49 -13.55 7.11 12.94
C VAL A 49 -13.46 6.88 11.44
N GLN A 50 -14.61 6.60 10.80
CA GLN A 50 -14.73 6.74 9.36
C GLN A 50 -14.48 8.21 9.05
N GLN A 51 -13.22 8.55 8.78
CA GLN A 51 -12.88 9.86 8.25
C GLN A 51 -13.49 9.92 6.85
N GLU A 52 -14.50 10.76 6.65
CA GLU A 52 -15.05 11.01 5.32
C GLU A 52 -13.92 11.58 4.45
N LEU A 53 -13.46 10.76 3.50
CA LEU A 53 -12.47 11.19 2.51
C LEU A 53 -13.18 12.12 1.52
N THR A 54 -13.19 13.42 1.79
CA THR A 54 -13.73 14.41 0.86
C THR A 54 -12.69 14.73 -0.21
N CYS A 55 -12.97 14.37 -1.46
CA CYS A 55 -12.21 14.88 -2.59
C CYS A 55 -12.58 16.35 -2.82
N ALA A 56 -11.71 17.27 -2.41
CA ALA A 56 -11.84 18.67 -2.83
C ALA A 56 -11.56 18.76 -4.34
N ALA A 57 -12.59 19.09 -5.12
CA ALA A 57 -12.41 19.37 -6.54
C ALA A 57 -11.51 20.61 -6.68
N ILE A 58 -10.40 20.47 -7.41
CA ILE A 58 -9.54 21.60 -7.76
C ILE A 58 -10.32 22.48 -8.75
N PRO A 59 -10.63 23.76 -8.43
CA PRO A 59 -11.27 24.64 -9.39
C PRO A 59 -10.31 24.87 -10.57
N ILE A 60 -10.81 24.64 -11.77
CA ILE A 60 -10.10 24.91 -13.01
C ILE A 60 -10.25 26.41 -13.26
N SER A 61 -9.13 27.15 -13.28
CA SER A 61 -9.07 28.56 -13.67
C SER A 61 -8.88 28.73 -15.17
#